data_AF-A0A8H4EWL0-F1
#
_entry.id   AF-A0A8H4EWL0-F1
#
_cell.length_a   1.000
_cell.length_b   1.000
_cell.length_c   1.000
_cell.angle_alpha   90.00
_cell.angle_beta   90.00
_cell.angle_gamma   90.00
#
_symmetry.space_group_name_H-M   'P 1'
#
loop_
_entity.id
_entity.type
_entity.pdbx_description
1 polymer ?
#
loop_
_entity_poly.entity_id
_entity_poly.type
_entity_poly.pdbx_seq_one_letter_code
_entity_poly.pdbx_strand_id
1 'polypeptide(L)' 'MINRPNNVLAHQRYFQAPSKTPLWIRGPRDKFIVTIVFAGLGVGVVGSLIGAGKMIVGNKN' A
#
# COMPACT_ATOMS: atom_id res chain seq x y z
N MET A 1 -11.90 -8.44 -33.18
CA MET A 1 -11.68 -7.28 -32.28
C MET A 1 -12.72 -7.35 -31.17
N ILE A 2 -12.32 -7.39 -29.90
CA ILE A 2 -13.27 -7.41 -28.76
C ILE A 2 -13.61 -5.96 -28.43
N ASN A 3 -14.88 -5.57 -28.59
CA ASN A 3 -15.37 -4.26 -28.17
C ASN A 3 -15.49 -4.25 -26.63
N ARG A 4 -14.48 -3.72 -25.94
CA ARG A 4 -14.55 -3.45 -24.50
C ARG A 4 -14.92 -1.98 -24.28
N PRO A 5 -15.84 -1.67 -23.35
CA PRO A 5 -16.17 -0.30 -23.02
C PRO A 5 -14.92 0.45 -22.51
N ASN A 6 -14.68 1.63 -23.05
CA ASN A 6 -13.62 2.52 -22.60
C ASN A 6 -14.08 3.32 -21.37
N ASN A 7 -13.58 2.95 -20.20
CA ASN A 7 -13.93 3.61 -18.92
C ASN A 7 -12.94 4.71 -18.49
N VAL A 8 -11.98 5.09 -19.33
CA VAL A 8 -10.95 6.07 -18.96
C VAL A 8 -11.54 7.40 -18.51
N LEU A 9 -12.53 7.94 -19.24
CA LEU A 9 -13.18 9.22 -18.88
C LEU A 9 -13.89 9.13 -17.52
N ALA A 10 -14.48 7.98 -17.19
CA ALA A 10 -15.14 7.77 -15.90
C ALA A 10 -14.11 7.73 -14.76
N HIS A 11 -12.99 7.04 -14.95
CA HIS A 11 -11.89 7.02 -13.98
C HIS A 11 -11.24 8.39 -13.81
N GLN A 12 -11.03 9.15 -14.89
CA GLN A 12 -10.49 10.51 -14.83
C GLN A 12 -11.37 11.41 -13.98
N ARG A 13 -12.69 11.45 -14.24
CA ARG A 13 -13.64 12.23 -13.42
C ARG A 13 -13.60 11.80 -11.95
N TYR A 14 -13.56 10.50 -11.69
CA TYR A 14 -13.52 9.97 -10.33
C TYR A 14 -12.25 10.35 -9.56
N PHE A 15 -11.07 10.20 -10.15
CA PHE A 15 -9.79 10.46 -9.49
C PHE A 15 -9.41 11.95 -9.46
N GLN A 16 -9.90 12.75 -10.41
CA GLN A 16 -9.62 14.20 -10.51
C GLN A 16 -10.67 15.07 -9.78
N ALA A 17 -11.82 14.53 -9.38
CA ALA A 17 -12.79 15.31 -8.61
C ALA A 17 -12.16 15.85 -7.30
N PRO A 18 -12.52 17.06 -6.84
CA PRO A 18 -12.02 17.61 -5.58
C PRO A 18 -12.28 16.63 -4.42
N SER A 19 -11.23 16.24 -3.70
CA SER A 19 -11.34 15.34 -2.56
C SER A 19 -10.29 15.68 -1.51
N LYS A 20 -10.63 15.41 -0.26
CA LYS A 20 -9.69 15.42 0.88
C LYS A 20 -8.97 14.08 1.05
N THR A 21 -9.34 13.06 0.26
CA THR A 21 -8.70 11.75 0.29
C THR A 21 -7.42 11.76 -0.56
N PRO A 22 -6.27 11.30 -0.01
CA PRO A 22 -5.06 11.10 -0.79
C PRO A 22 -5.29 10.14 -1.96
N LEU A 23 -4.60 10.38 -3.08
CA LEU A 23 -4.76 9.62 -4.32
C LEU A 23 -4.53 8.10 -4.13
N TRP A 24 -3.56 7.73 -3.28
CA TRP A 24 -3.16 6.34 -3.05
C TRP A 24 -4.13 5.51 -2.18
N ILE A 25 -5.19 6.12 -1.63
CA ILE A 25 -6.29 5.41 -0.95
C ILE A 25 -7.65 5.69 -1.56
N ARG A 26 -7.66 6.34 -2.73
CA ARG A 26 -8.89 6.91 -3.28
C ARG A 26 -9.80 5.85 -3.87
N GLY A 27 -9.24 4.84 -4.53
CA GLY A 27 -10.00 3.75 -5.11
C GLY A 27 -10.67 2.86 -4.05
N PRO A 28 -11.75 2.16 -4.42
CA PRO A 28 -12.52 1.35 -3.49
C PRO A 28 -11.74 0.17 -2.90
N ARG A 29 -10.72 -0.32 -3.62
CA ARG A 29 -9.84 -1.42 -3.18
C ARG A 29 -8.49 -0.95 -2.65
N ASP A 30 -8.14 0.32 -2.87
CA ASP A 30 -6.82 0.84 -2.58
C ASP A 30 -6.52 0.76 -1.08
N LYS A 31 -7.52 1.04 -0.22
CA LYS A 31 -7.38 0.89 1.23
C LYS A 31 -6.95 -0.53 1.64
N PHE A 32 -7.54 -1.55 1.03
CA PHE A 32 -7.18 -2.94 1.33
C PHE A 32 -5.75 -3.26 0.89
N ILE A 33 -5.40 -2.85 -0.33
CA ILE A 33 -4.05 -3.06 -0.89
C ILE A 33 -3.00 -2.37 -0.01
N VAL A 34 -3.26 -1.11 0.35
CA VAL A 34 -2.32 -0.31 1.14
C VAL A 34 -2.17 -0.87 2.56
N THR A 35 -3.25 -1.36 3.18
CA THR A 35 -3.17 -2.05 4.47
C THR A 35 -2.23 -3.26 4.41
N ILE A 36 -2.33 -4.09 3.36
CA ILE A 36 -1.43 -5.25 3.18
C ILE A 36 0.03 -4.80 3.04
N VAL A 37 0.27 -3.76 2.24
CA VAL A 37 1.63 -3.21 2.04
C VAL A 37 2.22 -2.72 3.37
N PHE A 38 1.48 -1.90 4.14
CA PHE A 38 1.97 -1.40 5.42
C PHE A 38 2.10 -2.50 6.48
N ALA A 39 1.26 -3.53 6.45
CA ALA A 39 1.42 -4.69 7.33
C ALA A 39 2.75 -5.41 7.04
N GLY A 40 3.05 -5.70 5.77
CA GLY A 40 4.32 -6.34 5.38
C GLY A 40 5.54 -5.50 5.72
N LEU A 41 5.49 -4.19 5.44
CA LEU A 41 6.56 -3.25 5.81
C LEU A 41 6.74 -3.19 7.33
N GLY A 42 5.65 -3.14 8.09
CA GLY A 42 5.69 -3.12 9.56
C GLY A 42 6.38 -4.35 10.12
N VAL A 43 6.02 -5.55 9.64
CA VAL A 43 6.68 -6.81 10.04
C VAL A 43 8.17 -6.78 9.70
N GLY A 44 8.54 -6.31 8.50
CA GLY A 44 9.94 -6.20 8.07
C GLY A 44 10.75 -5.25 8.95
N VAL A 45 10.22 -4.07 9.25
CA VAL A 45 10.88 -3.08 10.12
C VAL A 45 11.05 -3.65 11.53
N VAL A 46 9.99 -4.19 12.15
CA VAL A 46 10.06 -4.78 13.49
C VAL A 46 11.06 -5.93 13.53
N GLY A 47 11.02 -6.84 12.55
CA GLY A 47 11.97 -7.95 12.45
C GLY A 47 13.42 -7.48 12.33
N SER A 48 13.68 -6.44 11.53
CA SER A 48 15.02 -5.87 11.37
C SER A 48 15.56 -5.26 12.66
N LEU A 49 14.70 -4.54 13.42
CA LEU A 49 15.08 -3.95 14.71
C LEU A 49 15.35 -5.02 15.78
N ILE A 50 14.54 -6.08 15.82
CA ILE A 50 14.79 -7.23 16.71
C ILE A 50 16.13 -7.89 16.34
N GLY A 51 16.39 -8.11 15.06
CA GLY A 51 17.66 -8.66 14.57
C GLY A 51 18.85 -7.78 14.97
N ALA A 52 18.73 -6.46 14.79
CA ALA A 52 19.76 -5.50 15.22
C ALA A 52 20.01 -5.55 16.73
N GLY A 53 18.96 -5.63 17.55
CA GLY A 53 19.08 -5.79 19.00
C GLY A 53 19.81 -7.09 19.39
N LYS A 54 19.47 -8.21 18.73
CA LYS A 54 20.18 -9.48 18.92
C LYS A 54 21.67 -9.38 18.56
N MET A 55 22.01 -8.71 17.45
CA MET A 55 23.39 -8.48 17.04
C MET A 55 24.18 -7.66 18.08
N ILE A 56 23.58 -6.61 18.64
CA ILE A 56 24.21 -5.78 19.69
C ILE A 56 24.53 -6.59 20.93
N VAL A 57 23.61 -7.48 21.35
CA VAL A 57 23.78 -8.33 22.55
C VAL A 57 24.63 -9.58 22.24
N GLY A 58 24.98 -9.83 20.98
CA GLY A 58 25.73 -11.03 20.56
C GLY A 58 24.90 -12.32 20.57
N ASN A 59 23.57 -12.23 20.64
CA ASN A 59 22.68 -13.38 20.61
C ASN A 59 22.41 -13.82 19.16
N LYS A 60 22.65 -15.11 18.86
CA LYS A 60 22.55 -15.69 17.51
C LYS A 60 21.26 -16.47 17.25
N ASN A 61 20.45 -16.70 18.29
CA ASN A 61 19.21 -17.47 18.25
C ASN A 61 17.99 -16.53 18.18
#